data_AF-A0A318KAK5-F1
#
_entry.id   AF-A0A318KAK5-F1
#
_cell.length_a   1.000
_cell.length_b   1.000
_cell.length_c   1.000
_cell.angle_alpha   90.00
_cell.angle_beta   90.00
_cell.angle_gamma   90.00
#
_symmetry.space_group_name_H-M   'P 1'
#
loop_
_entity.id
_entity.type
_entity.pdbx_description
1 polymer ?
#
loop_
_entity_poly.entity_id
_entity_poly.type
_entity_poly.pdbx_seq_one_letter_code
_entity_poly.pdbx_strand_id
1 'polypeptide(L)'
;MWIPLSTVVSAVGDRYKVLKDEQWELLELLLPKSQGRVGRHFANNRRVVEAMLYRLRTGIPWRDLPQVFGPWQTVWKRHRHYAGDGTWDRVLTALLTLADATGNRIG
;
A
#
# COMPACT_ATOMS: atom_id res chain seq x y z
N MET A 1 -16.88 -25.02 -16.85
CA MET A 1 -15.43 -24.84 -16.63
C MET A 1 -15.25 -24.33 -15.20
N TRP A 2 -14.93 -25.20 -14.25
CA TRP A 2 -14.85 -24.88 -12.82
C TRP A 2 -13.40 -24.52 -12.47
N ILE A 3 -13.15 -23.25 -12.12
CA ILE A 3 -11.82 -22.81 -11.70
C ILE A 3 -11.66 -23.12 -10.20
N PRO A 4 -10.57 -23.77 -9.77
CA PRO A 4 -10.35 -24.08 -8.35
C PRO A 4 -10.18 -22.81 -7.50
N LEU A 5 -10.70 -22.82 -6.27
CA LEU A 5 -10.68 -21.69 -5.32
C LEU A 5 -9.27 -21.17 -5.02
N SER A 6 -8.23 -21.99 -5.19
CA SER A 6 -6.83 -21.58 -5.07
C SER A 6 -6.41 -20.55 -6.13
N THR A 7 -6.96 -20.63 -7.34
CA THR A 7 -6.69 -19.67 -8.43
C THR A 7 -7.39 -18.34 -8.21
N VAL A 8 -8.61 -18.35 -7.67
CA VAL A 8 -9.35 -17.12 -7.32
C VAL A 8 -8.68 -16.41 -6.14
N VAL A 9 -8.17 -17.15 -5.15
CA VAL A 9 -7.45 -16.57 -4.01
C VAL A 9 -6.10 -15.94 -4.44
N SER A 10 -5.35 -16.55 -5.37
CA SER A 10 -4.16 -15.91 -5.96
C SER A 10 -4.49 -14.66 -6.77
N ALA A 11 -5.54 -14.68 -7.59
CA ALA A 11 -5.96 -13.51 -8.39
C ALA A 11 -6.55 -12.36 -7.54
N VAL A 12 -7.02 -12.66 -6.33
CA VAL A 12 -7.47 -11.64 -5.37
C VAL A 12 -6.30 -11.07 -4.56
N GLY A 13 -5.27 -11.87 -4.26
CA GLY A 13 -4.02 -11.39 -3.67
C GLY A 13 -3.30 -10.35 -4.52
N ASP A 14 -3.35 -10.51 -5.84
CA ASP A 14 -2.71 -9.60 -6.81
C ASP A 14 -3.43 -8.25 -6.95
N ARG A 15 -4.74 -8.18 -6.66
CA ARG A 15 -5.52 -6.93 -6.74
C ARG A 15 -5.26 -5.98 -5.57
N TYR A 16 -4.68 -6.50 -4.48
CA TYR A 16 -4.40 -5.75 -3.26
C TYR A 16 -2.90 -5.49 -3.08
N LYS A 17 -2.03 -6.28 -3.73
CA LYS A 17 -0.58 -6.06 -3.78
C LYS A 17 -0.25 -5.01 -4.86
N VAL A 18 -0.51 -3.74 -4.53
CA VAL A 18 -0.32 -2.61 -5.47
C VAL A 18 1.17 -2.32 -5.72
N LEU A 19 2.05 -2.72 -4.80
CA LEU A 19 3.49 -2.44 -4.87
C LEU A 19 4.29 -3.70 -5.14
N LYS A 20 5.18 -3.62 -6.15
CA LYS A 20 6.25 -4.60 -6.32
C LYS A 20 7.23 -4.53 -5.15
N ASP A 21 7.98 -5.61 -4.93
CA ASP A 21 8.89 -5.68 -3.79
C ASP A 21 10.00 -4.61 -3.89
N GLU A 22 10.50 -4.32 -5.10
CA GLU A 22 11.50 -3.27 -5.32
C GLU A 22 10.94 -1.86 -5.08
N GLN A 23 9.69 -1.63 -5.45
CA GLN A 23 8.99 -0.36 -5.17
C GLN A 23 8.76 -0.20 -3.66
N TRP A 24 8.46 -1.29 -2.97
CA TRP A 24 8.31 -1.29 -1.53
C TRP A 24 9.62 -0.95 -0.82
N GLU A 25 10.75 -1.53 -1.23
CA GLU A 25 12.07 -1.24 -0.64
C GLU A 25 12.42 0.26 -0.70
N LEU A 26 12.12 0.93 -1.82
CA LEU A 26 12.34 2.36 -1.95
C LEU A 26 11.43 3.18 -1.04
N LEU A 27 10.15 2.80 -0.94
CA LEU A 27 9.18 3.50 -0.10
C LEU A 27 9.43 3.30 1.38
N GLU A 28 9.88 2.11 1.77
CA GLU A 28 10.19 1.77 3.14
C GLU A 28 11.24 2.70 3.75
N LEU A 29 12.21 3.17 2.94
CA LEU A 29 13.22 4.13 3.36
C LEU A 29 12.65 5.52 3.68
N LEU A 30 11.52 5.88 3.09
CA LEU A 30 10.86 7.17 3.28
C LEU A 30 9.90 7.16 4.48
N LEU A 31 9.46 5.97 4.90
CA LEU A 31 8.59 5.84 6.06
C LEU A 31 9.40 6.09 7.34
N PRO A 32 8.84 6.80 8.33
CA PRO A 32 9.51 7.00 9.60
C PRO A 32 9.84 5.64 10.20
N LYS A 33 11.14 5.37 10.40
CA LYS A 33 11.63 4.14 11.02
C LYS A 33 10.98 4.03 12.39
N SER A 34 10.05 3.10 12.54
CA SER A 34 9.39 2.84 13.82
C SER A 34 10.47 2.34 14.78
N GLN A 35 10.90 3.22 15.68
CA GLN A 35 11.92 2.97 16.70
C GLN A 35 11.55 1.67 17.47
N GLY A 36 12.31 0.59 17.24
CA GLY A 36 12.48 -0.47 18.24
C GLY A 36 11.93 -1.90 17.99
N ARG A 37 11.14 -2.22 16.95
CA ARG A 37 10.68 -3.63 16.72
C ARG A 37 10.56 -4.00 15.23
N VAL A 38 11.62 -4.63 14.71
CA VAL A 38 11.91 -4.78 13.27
C VAL A 38 11.09 -5.88 12.55
N GLY A 39 10.47 -6.84 13.24
CA GLY A 39 9.80 -7.97 12.56
C GLY A 39 8.30 -7.75 12.24
N ARG A 40 7.49 -7.50 13.27
CA ARG A 40 6.02 -7.47 13.14
C ARG A 40 5.48 -6.16 12.57
N HIS A 41 6.24 -5.08 12.67
CA HIS A 41 5.80 -3.76 12.19
C HIS A 41 6.03 -3.58 10.68
N PHE A 42 7.04 -4.23 10.09
CA PHE A 42 7.37 -4.11 8.67
C PHE A 42 6.24 -4.65 7.76
N ALA A 43 5.79 -5.89 8.01
CA ALA A 43 4.63 -6.46 7.31
C ALA A 43 3.33 -5.64 7.50
N ASN A 44 3.16 -5.02 8.68
CA ASN A 44 2.03 -4.14 8.94
C ASN A 44 2.15 -2.78 8.24
N ASN A 45 3.36 -2.26 8.05
CA ASN A 45 3.59 -0.99 7.37
C ASN A 45 3.27 -1.13 5.88
N ARG A 46 3.76 -2.20 5.24
CA ARG A 46 3.43 -2.50 3.84
C ARG A 46 1.94 -2.61 3.61
N ARG A 47 1.27 -3.43 4.41
CA ARG A 47 -0.17 -3.64 4.34
C ARG A 47 -0.97 -2.35 4.51
N VAL A 48 -0.53 -1.47 5.41
CA VAL A 48 -1.21 -0.18 5.65
C VAL A 48 -0.96 0.80 4.49
N VAL A 49 0.24 0.84 3.93
CA VAL A 49 0.52 1.67 2.74
C VAL A 49 -0.25 1.16 1.53
N GLU A 50 -0.25 -0.15 1.27
CA GLU A 50 -1.03 -0.77 0.19
C GLU A 50 -2.54 -0.48 0.35
N ALA A 51 -3.05 -0.47 1.59
CA ALA A 51 -4.42 -0.08 1.88
C ALA A 51 -4.73 1.38 1.52
N MET A 52 -3.82 2.30 1.86
CA MET A 52 -3.97 3.72 1.51
C MET A 52 -3.95 3.91 -0.01
N LEU A 53 -3.06 3.22 -0.73
CA LEU A 53 -2.97 3.25 -2.18
C LEU A 53 -4.19 2.66 -2.86
N TYR A 54 -4.67 1.52 -2.37
CA TYR A 54 -5.90 0.90 -2.84
C TYR A 54 -7.08 1.87 -2.71
N ARG A 55 -7.21 2.52 -1.55
CA ARG A 55 -8.28 3.51 -1.29
C ARG A 55 -8.15 4.74 -2.19
N LEU A 56 -6.93 5.23 -2.41
CA LEU A 56 -6.67 6.37 -3.32
C LEU A 56 -7.04 6.03 -4.77
N ARG A 57 -6.69 4.82 -5.23
CA ARG A 57 -6.98 4.35 -6.60
C ARG A 57 -8.47 4.10 -6.85
N THR A 58 -9.18 3.58 -5.85
CA THR A 58 -10.58 3.16 -6.00
C THR A 58 -11.59 4.22 -5.56
N GLY A 59 -11.16 5.23 -4.80
CA GLY A 59 -12.03 6.30 -4.30
C GLY A 59 -13.01 5.87 -3.20
N ILE A 60 -12.92 4.64 -2.70
CA ILE A 60 -13.87 4.11 -1.71
C ILE A 60 -13.81 4.87 -0.37
N PRO A 61 -14.93 4.91 0.38
CA PRO A 61 -14.90 5.43 1.73
C PRO A 61 -14.08 4.50 2.64
N TRP A 62 -13.48 5.06 3.70
CA TRP A 62 -12.62 4.31 4.62
C TRP A 62 -13.32 3.09 5.26
N ARG A 63 -14.63 3.15 5.47
CA ARG A 63 -15.41 2.07 6.09
C ARG A 63 -15.55 0.84 5.19
N ASP A 64 -15.40 1.02 3.89
CA ASP A 64 -15.56 -0.05 2.89
C ASP A 64 -14.21 -0.68 2.51
N LEU A 65 -13.15 -0.30 3.23
CA LEU A 65 -11.82 -0.85 3.01
C LEU A 65 -11.84 -2.37 3.21
N PRO A 66 -11.32 -3.16 2.24
CA PRO A 66 -11.28 -4.62 2.35
C PRO A 66 -10.62 -5.10 3.64
N GLN A 67 -11.23 -6.08 4.32
CA GLN A 67 -10.73 -6.62 5.58
C GLN A 67 -9.33 -7.25 5.46
N VAL A 68 -8.91 -7.60 4.24
CA VAL A 68 -7.54 -8.05 3.93
C VAL A 68 -6.48 -7.01 4.27
N PHE A 69 -6.82 -5.74 4.50
CA PHE A 69 -5.91 -4.70 4.98
C PHE A 69 -5.90 -4.53 6.51
N GLY A 70 -6.82 -5.21 7.21
CA GLY A 70 -7.02 -5.06 8.65
C GLY A 70 -8.03 -3.96 8.98
N PRO A 71 -8.13 -3.56 10.26
CA PRO A 71 -9.11 -2.57 10.70
C PRO A 71 -8.89 -1.21 10.03
N TRP A 72 -9.90 -0.69 9.35
CA TRP A 72 -9.82 0.58 8.64
C TRP A 72 -9.45 1.76 9.55
N GLN A 73 -9.81 1.72 10.83
CA GLN A 73 -9.46 2.76 11.81
C GLN A 73 -7.94 2.85 12.00
N THR A 74 -7.25 1.71 11.97
CA THR A 74 -5.78 1.65 12.10
C THR A 74 -5.11 2.27 10.88
N VAL A 75 -5.61 1.94 9.69
CA VAL A 75 -5.13 2.51 8.42
C VAL A 75 -5.36 4.02 8.40
N TRP A 76 -6.56 4.47 8.77
CA TRP A 76 -6.91 5.89 8.83
C TRP A 76 -6.06 6.67 9.82
N LYS A 77 -5.85 6.16 11.04
CA LYS A 77 -4.99 6.82 12.06
C LYS A 77 -3.56 6.99 11.55
N ARG A 78 -3.00 5.96 10.90
CA ARG A 78 -1.66 6.03 10.31
C ARG A 78 -1.61 6.99 9.13
N HIS A 79 -2.60 6.96 8.24
CA HIS A 79 -2.71 7.91 7.13
C HIS A 79 -2.74 9.35 7.64
N ARG A 80 -3.56 9.63 8.66
CA ARG A 80 -3.63 10.97 9.27
C ARG A 80 -2.30 11.39 9.89
N HIS A 81 -1.59 10.48 10.54
CA HIS A 81 -0.27 10.76 11.10
C HIS A 81 0.75 11.11 10.01
N TYR A 82 0.84 10.28 8.95
CA TYR A 82 1.75 10.50 7.83
C TYR A 82 1.41 11.72 6.97
N ALA A 83 0.13 12.09 6.89
CA ALA A 83 -0.27 13.34 6.26
C ALA A 83 0.09 14.55 7.12
N GLY A 84 0.05 14.43 8.46
CA GLY A 84 0.39 15.50 9.38
C GLY A 84 1.90 15.79 9.47
N ASP A 85 2.74 14.79 9.24
CA ASP A 85 4.21 14.92 9.31
C ASP A 85 4.88 15.05 7.92
N GLY A 86 4.09 15.06 6.84
CA GLY A 86 4.56 15.19 5.45
C GLY A 86 5.19 13.91 4.87
N THR A 87 5.18 12.78 5.61
CA THR A 87 5.62 11.48 5.09
C THR A 87 4.80 11.07 3.88
N TRP A 88 3.48 11.28 3.92
CA TRP A 88 2.59 10.86 2.85
C TRP A 88 2.85 11.62 1.54
N ASP A 89 3.14 12.92 1.62
CA ASP A 89 3.52 13.72 0.45
C ASP A 89 4.80 13.21 -0.21
N ARG A 90 5.80 12.82 0.59
CA ARG A 90 7.06 12.24 0.09
C ARG A 90 6.83 10.88 -0.57
N VAL A 91 6.02 10.03 0.05
CA VAL A 91 5.65 8.71 -0.48
C VAL A 91 4.90 8.85 -1.80
N LEU A 92 3.91 9.77 -1.88
CA LEU A 92 3.16 10.00 -3.10
C LEU A 92 4.04 10.56 -4.22
N THR A 93 4.93 11.50 -3.90
CA THR A 93 5.90 12.06 -4.85
C THR A 93 6.81 10.97 -5.40
N ALA A 94 7.37 10.12 -4.54
CA ALA A 94 8.22 9.00 -4.97
C ALA A 94 7.46 8.02 -5.87
N LEU A 95 6.19 7.75 -5.56
CA LEU A 95 5.33 6.90 -6.38
C LEU A 95 5.02 7.48 -7.75
N LEU A 96 4.72 8.78 -7.83
CA LEU A 96 4.51 9.47 -9.09
C LEU A 96 5.78 9.42 -9.95
N THR A 97 6.94 9.73 -9.37
CA THR A 97 8.23 9.62 -10.07
C THR A 97 8.51 8.20 -10.57
N LEU A 98 8.20 7.17 -9.79
CA LEU A 98 8.35 5.77 -10.21
C LEU A 98 7.35 5.39 -11.31
N ALA A 99 6.12 5.90 -11.24
CA ALA A 99 5.11 5.68 -12.27
C ALA A 99 5.48 6.38 -13.58
N ASP A 100 5.98 7.62 -13.53
CA ASP A 100 6.46 8.38 -14.69
C ASP A 100 7.67 7.71 -15.34
N ALA A 101 8.62 7.21 -14.53
CA ALA A 101 9.77 6.46 -15.02
C ALA A 101 9.36 5.11 -15.68
N THR A 102 8.24 4.52 -15.25
CA THR A 102 7.68 3.29 -15.82
C THR A 102 6.77 3.56 -17.03
N GLY A 103 6.13 4.74 -17.07
CA GLY A 103 5.15 5.17 -18.07
C GLY A 103 5.74 5.54 -19.44
N ASN A 104 7.08 5.59 -19.58
CA ASN A 104 7.75 5.79 -20.87
C ASN A 104 7.82 4.51 -21.75
N ARG A 105 6.96 3.51 -21.51
CA ARG A 105 6.80 2.31 -22.34
C ARG A 105 5.33 1.90 -22.48
N ILE A 106 4.52 2.79 -23.04
CA ILE A 106 3.31 2.40 -23.79
C ILE A 106 3.14 3.39 -24.95
N GLY A 107 3.93 3.17 -25.99
CA GLY A 107 3.54 3.53 -27.36
C GLY A 107 2.75 2.38 -27.97
#